data_AF-A0A832Y0P5-F1
#
_entry.id   AF-A0A832Y0P5-F1
#
_cell.length_a   1.000
_cell.length_b   1.000
_cell.length_c   1.000
_cell.angle_alpha   90.00
_cell.angle_beta   90.00
_cell.angle_gamma   90.00
#
_symmetry.space_group_name_H-M   'P 1'
#
loop_
_entity.id
_entity.type
_entity.pdbx_description
1 polymer ?
#
loop_
_entity_poly.entity_id
_entity_poly.type
_entity_poly.pdbx_seq_one_letter_code
_entity_poly.pdbx_strand_id
1 'polypeptide(L)'
;MFRAKKVTVFMPTEGETQVFENVEFQSNPEVNLLSIFTRKGKNSTIFSGLSFQIEMHEDDSKEAYEMARKSHSMSKEQMKMMLERETGPTDRFSSSFS
;
A
#
# COMPACT_ATOMS: atom_id res chain seq x y z
N MET A 1 -2.43 -1.77 2.97
CA MET A 1 -2.12 -0.42 2.49
C MET A 1 -1.53 0.37 3.63
N PHE A 2 -0.77 1.41 3.29
CA PHE A 2 -0.30 2.36 4.29
C PHE A 2 -1.40 3.37 4.61
N ARG A 3 -1.36 3.91 5.83
CA ARG A 3 -2.25 4.97 6.30
C ARG A 3 -1.41 6.16 6.69
N ALA A 4 -1.82 7.35 6.25
CA ALA A 4 -1.15 8.58 6.60
C ALA A 4 -2.18 9.65 6.98
N LYS A 5 -1.88 10.41 8.02
CA LYS A 5 -2.69 11.60 8.38
C LYS A 5 -2.57 12.68 7.31
N LYS A 6 -1.42 12.77 6.65
CA LYS A 6 -1.13 13.72 5.58
C LYS A 6 -0.14 13.13 4.59
N VAL A 7 -0.43 13.28 3.31
CA VAL A 7 0.51 13.06 2.20
C VAL A 7 0.60 14.35 1.41
N THR A 8 1.81 14.76 1.05
CA THR A 8 2.06 15.95 0.23
C THR A 8 2.85 15.51 -0.98
N VAL A 9 2.28 15.73 -2.16
CA VAL A 9 2.89 15.40 -3.45
C VAL A 9 3.34 16.70 -4.10
N PHE A 10 4.63 16.76 -4.46
CA PHE A 10 5.23 17.89 -5.14
C PHE A 10 5.30 17.57 -6.63
N MET A 11 4.52 18.28 -7.45
CA MET A 11 4.46 18.08 -8.90
C MET A 11 5.46 19.04 -9.58
N PRO A 12 6.57 18.53 -10.14
CA PRO A 12 7.65 19.39 -10.63
C PRO A 12 7.29 20.09 -11.94
N THR A 13 6.38 19.53 -12.73
CA THR A 13 6.01 20.03 -14.06
C THR A 13 5.18 21.31 -13.99
N GLU A 14 4.41 21.48 -12.91
CA GLU A 14 3.49 22.61 -12.75
C GLU A 14 3.87 23.52 -11.57
N GLY A 15 4.89 23.12 -10.78
CA GLY A 15 5.23 23.81 -9.53
C GLY A 15 4.14 23.70 -8.45
N GLU A 16 3.17 22.81 -8.66
CA GLU A 16 2.01 22.63 -7.80
C GLU A 16 2.29 21.64 -6.67
N THR A 17 1.63 21.85 -5.54
CA THR A 17 1.67 20.95 -4.40
C THR A 17 0.26 20.47 -4.10
N GLN A 18 0.08 19.16 -4.07
CA GLN A 18 -1.19 18.54 -3.70
C GLN A 18 -1.11 17.94 -2.30
N VAL A 19 -2.07 18.31 -1.46
CA VAL A 19 -2.14 17.87 -0.07
C VAL A 19 -3.37 16.98 0.10
N PHE A 20 -3.13 15.78 0.60
CA PHE A 20 -4.16 14.81 0.91
C PHE A 20 -4.13 14.49 2.41
N GLU A 21 -5.30 14.53 3.06
CA GLU A 21 -5.42 14.27 4.49
C GLU A 21 -6.20 12.99 4.77
N ASN A 22 -5.83 12.30 5.84
CA ASN A 22 -6.46 11.06 6.31
C ASN A 22 -6.63 10.02 5.19
N VAL A 23 -5.52 9.68 4.55
CA VAL A 23 -5.51 8.85 3.35
C VAL A 23 -4.99 7.46 3.60
N GLU A 24 -5.42 6.60 2.69
CA GLU A 24 -4.94 5.24 2.52
C GLU A 24 -4.19 5.22 1.18
N PHE A 25 -2.96 4.70 1.15
CA PHE A 25 -2.14 4.75 -0.07
C PHE A 25 -1.33 3.48 -0.30
N GLN A 26 -0.94 3.30 -1.55
CA GLN A 26 0.01 2.30 -2.00
C GLN A 26 1.12 3.00 -2.79
N SER A 27 2.36 2.61 -2.54
CA SER A 27 3.51 3.06 -3.31
C SER A 27 4.25 1.83 -3.82
N ASN A 28 4.62 1.85 -5.10
CA ASN A 28 5.54 0.91 -5.70
C ASN A 28 6.67 1.69 -6.40
N PRO A 29 7.81 1.90 -5.71
CA PRO A 29 8.94 2.63 -6.27
C PRO A 29 9.54 1.99 -7.52
N GLU A 30 9.51 0.65 -7.65
CA GLU A 30 10.12 -0.06 -8.78
C GLU A 30 9.47 0.30 -10.12
N VAL A 31 8.17 0.59 -10.10
CA VAL A 31 7.40 1.04 -11.26
C VAL A 31 6.98 2.51 -11.16
N ASN A 32 7.58 3.27 -10.23
CA ASN A 32 7.30 4.69 -10.00
C ASN A 32 5.81 5.01 -9.79
N LEU A 33 5.06 4.17 -9.08
CA LEU A 33 3.63 4.36 -8.90
C LEU A 33 3.30 4.79 -7.46
N LEU A 34 2.45 5.79 -7.32
CA LEU A 34 1.83 6.21 -6.04
C LEU A 34 0.32 6.32 -6.23
N SER A 35 -0.43 5.44 -5.60
CA SER A 35 -1.90 5.50 -5.56
C SER A 35 -2.36 6.03 -4.20
N ILE A 36 -3.09 7.14 -4.20
CA ILE A 36 -3.69 7.74 -3.02
C ILE A 36 -5.19 7.54 -3.07
N PHE A 37 -5.76 6.99 -2.00
CA PHE A 37 -7.19 6.75 -1.85
C PHE A 37 -7.73 7.59 -0.69
N THR A 38 -8.82 8.29 -0.94
CA THR A 38 -9.54 9.06 0.08
C THR A 38 -10.97 8.56 0.21
N ARG A 39 -11.67 8.99 1.27
CA ARG A 39 -13.08 8.64 1.52
C ARG A 39 -13.34 7.12 1.43
N LYS A 40 -12.42 6.30 1.96
CA LYS A 40 -12.46 4.83 1.91
C LYS A 40 -12.54 4.26 0.49
N GLY A 41 -11.75 4.82 -0.43
CA GLY A 41 -11.64 4.33 -1.81
C GLY A 41 -12.62 4.93 -2.80
N LYS A 42 -13.57 5.78 -2.37
CA LYS A 42 -14.50 6.47 -3.29
C LYS A 42 -13.79 7.45 -4.23
N ASN A 43 -12.62 7.94 -3.84
CA ASN A 43 -11.80 8.82 -4.65
C ASN A 43 -10.39 8.26 -4.69
N SER A 44 -9.78 8.28 -5.87
CA SER A 44 -8.39 7.90 -6.05
C SER A 44 -7.68 8.87 -6.97
N THR A 45 -6.43 9.12 -6.62
CA THR A 45 -5.47 9.87 -7.43
C THR A 45 -4.23 9.00 -7.56
N ILE A 46 -3.88 8.65 -8.80
CA ILE A 46 -2.71 7.82 -9.10
C ILE A 46 -1.68 8.68 -9.80
N PHE A 47 -0.47 8.70 -9.24
CA PHE A 47 0.69 9.32 -9.83
C PHE A 47 1.58 8.24 -10.44
N SER A 48 1.92 8.42 -11.71
CA SER A 48 2.91 7.60 -12.43
C SER A 48 4.14 8.46 -12.68
N GLY A 49 5.13 8.31 -11.80
CA GLY A 49 6.30 9.16 -11.70
C GLY A 49 5.92 10.63 -11.54
N LEU A 50 6.63 11.49 -12.27
CA LEU A 50 6.41 12.94 -12.31
C LEU A 50 5.63 13.37 -13.56
N SER A 51 5.14 12.40 -14.35
CA SER A 51 4.68 12.64 -15.71
C SER A 51 3.16 12.67 -15.83
N PHE A 52 2.46 11.88 -15.03
CA PHE A 52 1.00 11.73 -15.16
C PHE A 52 0.31 11.65 -13.80
N GLN A 53 -0.80 12.37 -13.71
CA GLN A 53 -1.83 12.20 -12.70
C GLN A 53 -3.06 11.59 -13.37
N ILE A 54 -3.60 10.54 -12.75
CA ILE A 54 -4.79 9.85 -13.20
C ILE A 54 -5.84 9.95 -12.10
N GLU A 55 -7.02 10.40 -12.47
CA GLU A 55 -8.19 10.46 -11.61
C GLU A 55 -9.21 9.43 -12.11
N MET A 56 -9.82 8.70 -11.17
CA MET A 56 -10.77 7.65 -11.50
C MET A 56 -12.19 8.05 -11.09
N HIS A 57 -13.17 7.56 -11.84
CA HIS A 57 -14.57 7.63 -11.44
C HIS A 57 -14.77 6.85 -10.12
N GLU A 58 -15.80 7.20 -9.35
CA GLU A 58 -16.01 6.66 -8.00
C GLU A 58 -16.08 5.11 -7.99
N ASP A 59 -16.79 4.53 -8.95
CA ASP A 59 -16.96 3.06 -9.03
C ASP A 59 -15.62 2.35 -9.30
N ASP A 60 -14.87 2.82 -10.29
CA ASP A 60 -13.56 2.25 -10.65
C ASP A 60 -12.54 2.47 -9.52
N SER A 61 -12.60 3.63 -8.87
CA SER A 61 -11.77 3.97 -7.72
C SER A 61 -11.99 2.99 -6.56
N LYS A 62 -13.25 2.65 -6.29
CA LYS A 62 -13.63 1.75 -5.21
C LYS A 62 -13.16 0.33 -5.49
N GLU A 63 -13.29 -0.14 -6.73
CA GLU A 63 -12.77 -1.44 -7.13
C GLU A 63 -11.25 -1.52 -6.98
N ALA A 64 -10.52 -0.52 -7.49
CA ALA A 64 -9.07 -0.43 -7.37
C ALA A 64 -8.62 -0.41 -5.90
N TYR A 65 -9.31 0.32 -5.03
CA TYR A 65 -9.05 0.38 -3.60
C TYR A 65 -9.19 -1.00 -2.93
N GLU A 66 -10.28 -1.72 -3.17
CA GLU A 66 -10.49 -3.05 -2.56
C GLU A 66 -9.46 -4.07 -3.07
N MET A 67 -9.09 -4.01 -4.36
CA MET A 67 -8.02 -4.84 -4.91
C MET A 67 -6.66 -4.53 -4.28
N ALA A 68 -6.29 -3.26 -4.15
CA ALA A 68 -5.05 -2.82 -3.51
C ALA A 68 -4.98 -3.27 -2.04
N ARG A 69 -6.10 -3.15 -1.32
CA ARG A 69 -6.23 -3.59 0.06
C ARG A 69 -6.09 -5.10 0.20
N LYS A 70 -6.75 -5.87 -0.67
CA LYS A 70 -6.65 -7.34 -0.70
C LYS A 70 -5.24 -7.81 -1.01
N SER A 71 -4.61 -7.26 -2.04
CA SER A 71 -3.23 -7.58 -2.43
C SER A 71 -2.24 -7.35 -1.28
N HIS A 72 -2.36 -6.21 -0.60
CA HIS A 72 -1.53 -5.93 0.56
C HIS A 72 -1.75 -6.90 1.72
N SER A 73 -3.00 -7.31 1.99
CA SER A 73 -3.30 -8.30 3.03
C SER A 73 -2.64 -9.65 2.71
N MET A 74 -2.80 -10.11 1.47
CA MET A 74 -2.20 -11.37 1.00
C MET A 74 -0.68 -11.34 1.09
N SER A 75 -0.05 -10.24 0.66
CA SER A 75 1.41 -10.06 0.77
C SER A 75 1.89 -10.12 2.23
N LYS A 76 1.15 -9.51 3.16
CA LYS A 76 1.47 -9.57 4.59
C LYS A 76 1.36 -10.99 5.16
N GLU A 77 0.33 -11.74 4.77
CA GLU A 77 0.17 -13.15 5.18
C GLU A 77 1.28 -14.03 4.61
N GLN A 78 1.65 -13.84 3.35
CA GLN A 78 2.77 -14.55 2.73
C GLN A 78 4.09 -14.26 3.44
N MET A 79 4.40 -13.00 3.73
CA MET A 79 5.59 -12.64 4.50
C MET A 79 5.59 -13.26 5.90
N LYS A 80 4.42 -13.29 6.57
CA LYS A 80 4.29 -13.93 7.88
C LYS A 80 4.61 -15.43 7.80
N MET A 81 4.04 -16.14 6.83
CA MET A 81 4.31 -17.57 6.63
C MET A 81 5.80 -17.84 6.30
N MET A 82 6.45 -16.96 5.53
CA MET A 82 7.88 -17.07 5.24
C MET A 82 8.72 -16.90 6.52
N LEU A 83 8.42 -15.88 7.32
CA LEU A 83 9.09 -15.65 8.61
C LEU A 83 8.91 -16.84 9.56
N GLU A 84 7.70 -17.39 9.69
CA GLU A 84 7.44 -18.57 10.54
C GLU A 84 8.23 -19.80 10.08
N ARG A 85 8.44 -19.97 8.77
CA ARG A 85 9.26 -21.05 8.20
C ARG A 85 10.75 -20.84 8.47
N GLU A 86 11.24 -19.60 8.40
CA GLU A 86 12.63 -19.24 8.67
C GLU A 86 12.98 -19.32 10.17
N THR A 87 12.06 -18.94 11.05
CA THR A 87 12.28 -18.99 12.50
C THR A 87 12.14 -20.41 13.08
N GLY A 88 11.56 -21.35 12.32
CA GLY A 88 11.31 -22.73 12.77
C GLY A 88 10.39 -22.80 13.99
N PRO A 89 10.00 -24.00 14.47
CA PRO A 89 9.32 -24.12 15.75
C PRO A 89 10.26 -23.61 16.83
N THR A 90 9.79 -22.70 17.68
CA THR A 90 10.45 -22.27 18.91
C THR A 90 10.53 -23.40 19.96
N ASP A 91 10.22 -24.65 19.60
CA ASP A 91 10.42 -25.84 20.43
C ASP A 91 11.74 -26.53 20.08
N ARG A 92 12.82 -25.99 20.62
CA ARG A 92 14.10 -26.70 20.79
C ARG A 92 14.42 -26.90 22.26
N PHE A 93 13.50 -27.45 23.06
CA PHE A 93 13.82 -28.08 24.36
C PHE A 93 12.75 -29.12 24.75
N SER A 94 12.61 -30.19 23.98
CA SER A 94 12.24 -31.49 24.55
C SER A 94 13.48 -32.37 24.51
N SER A 95 14.32 -32.16 25.52
CA SER A 95 15.46 -33.01 25.83
C SER A 95 14.99 -34.46 25.91
N SER A 96 15.58 -35.29 25.05
CA SER A 96 15.63 -36.73 25.22
C SER A 96 16.43 -37.05 26.50
N PHE A 97 15.78 -37.18 27.65
CA PHE A 97 16.31 -37.84 28.84
C PHE A 97 15.17 -38.28 29.76
N SER A 98 14.72 -39.52 29.58
CA SER A 98 14.55 -40.57 30.61
C SER A 98 13.72 -41.71 30.03
#